data_AF-A0AAW6VD95-F1
#
_entry.id   AF-A0AAW6VD95-F1
#
_cell.length_a   1.000
_cell.length_b   1.000
_cell.length_c   1.000
_cell.angle_alpha   90.00
_cell.angle_beta   90.00
_cell.angle_gamma   90.00
#
_symmetry.space_group_name_H-M   'P 1'
#
loop_
_entity.id
_entity.type
_entity.pdbx_description
1 polymer ?
#
loop_
_entity_poly.entity_id
_entity_poly.type
_entity_poly.pdbx_seq_one_letter_code
_entity_poly.pdbx_strand_id
1 'polypeptide(L)'
;MSYKDRYNRKHSITLCFNDEEFAQVEELASMLKKPRATAVRDLILNKDFKLKKEIAKNKTGDVYFELHKIGVNINQIARAINTDIDKFISHEFSEDFLNLFEEITNEIEEIKRRI
;
A
#
# COMPACT_ATOMS: atom_id res chain seq x y z
N MET A 1 -34.79 -17.88 9.94
CA MET A 1 -33.76 -17.65 8.89
C MET A 1 -33.13 -16.28 9.14
N SER A 2 -31.87 -16.24 9.58
CA SER A 2 -31.18 -14.99 9.91
C SER A 2 -30.81 -14.23 8.63
N TYR A 3 -30.71 -12.89 8.70
CA TYR A 3 -30.29 -12.05 7.58
C TYR A 3 -28.93 -12.49 6.98
N LYS A 4 -28.06 -13.04 7.82
CA LYS A 4 -26.75 -13.59 7.44
C LYS A 4 -26.82 -14.89 6.62
N ASP A 5 -27.89 -15.67 6.74
CA ASP A 5 -28.05 -16.95 6.04
C ASP A 5 -28.48 -16.78 4.58
N ARG A 6 -28.98 -15.59 4.21
CA ARG A 6 -29.47 -15.28 2.86
C ARG A 6 -28.38 -14.80 1.89
N TYR A 7 -27.21 -14.40 2.40
CA TYR A 7 -26.13 -13.87 1.57
C TYR A 7 -24.94 -14.82 1.52
N ASN A 8 -24.67 -15.38 0.33
CA ASN A 8 -23.47 -16.17 0.06
C ASN A 8 -22.14 -15.38 0.17
N ARG A 9 -22.17 -14.07 0.44
CA ARG A 9 -20.99 -13.20 0.47
C ARG A 9 -20.74 -12.70 1.89
N LYS A 10 -19.65 -13.19 2.52
CA LYS A 10 -19.26 -12.86 3.90
C LYS A 10 -18.50 -11.53 4.03
N HIS A 11 -17.99 -10.98 2.93
CA HIS A 11 -17.21 -9.75 2.91
C HIS A 11 -17.82 -8.74 1.93
N SER A 12 -18.01 -7.50 2.40
CA SER A 12 -18.42 -6.36 1.60
C SER A 12 -17.23 -5.40 1.44
N ILE A 13 -17.04 -4.88 0.22
CA ILE A 13 -16.03 -3.87 -0.10
C ILE A 13 -16.78 -2.66 -0.65
N THR A 14 -16.45 -1.48 -0.14
CA THR A 14 -16.96 -0.20 -0.65
C THR A 14 -15.92 0.36 -1.61
N LEU A 15 -16.36 0.75 -2.80
CA LEU A 15 -15.53 1.40 -3.81
C LEU A 15 -16.08 2.82 -4.04
N CYS A 16 -15.19 3.80 -4.07
CA CYS A 16 -15.53 5.17 -4.44
C CYS A 16 -15.12 5.38 -5.89
N PHE A 17 -16.04 5.86 -6.70
CA PHE A 17 -15.81 6.20 -8.10
C PHE A 17 -16.06 7.68 -8.30
N ASN A 18 -15.31 8.30 -9.20
CA ASN A 18 -15.70 9.59 -9.77
C ASN A 18 -16.79 9.38 -10.85
N ASP A 19 -17.37 10.48 -11.35
CA ASP A 19 -18.50 10.42 -12.29
C ASP A 19 -18.15 9.70 -13.61
N GLU A 20 -16.92 9.87 -14.12
CA GLU A 20 -16.44 9.23 -15.35
C GLU A 20 -16.24 7.72 -15.16
N GLU A 21 -15.62 7.31 -14.05
CA GLU A 21 -15.42 5.91 -13.69
C GLU A 21 -16.76 5.21 -13.47
N PHE A 22 -17.71 5.89 -12.85
CA PHE A 22 -19.04 5.36 -12.61
C PHE A 22 -19.80 5.15 -13.93
N ALA A 23 -19.70 6.08 -14.87
CA ALA A 23 -20.30 5.94 -16.21
C ALA A 23 -19.75 4.71 -16.97
N GLN A 24 -18.45 4.44 -16.87
CA GLN A 24 -17.84 3.25 -17.47
C GLN A 24 -18.37 1.95 -16.86
N VAL A 25 -18.61 1.94 -15.54
CA VAL A 25 -19.21 0.79 -14.85
C VAL A 25 -20.65 0.57 -15.30
N GLU A 26 -21.44 1.63 -15.47
CA GLU A 26 -22.82 1.55 -15.99
C GLU A 26 -22.87 0.98 -17.40
N GLU A 27 -22.02 1.49 -18.30
CA GLU A 27 -21.95 1.04 -19.68
C GLU A 27 -21.59 -0.45 -19.75
N LEU A 28 -20.59 -0.87 -18.97
CA LEU A 28 -20.13 -2.25 -18.93
C LEU A 28 -21.18 -3.19 -18.32
N ALA A 29 -21.91 -2.75 -17.29
CA ALA A 29 -23.02 -3.51 -16.71
C ALA A 29 -24.16 -3.69 -17.72
N SER A 30 -24.47 -2.65 -18.51
CA SER A 30 -25.45 -2.68 -19.58
C SER A 30 -25.05 -3.64 -20.69
N MET A 31 -23.80 -3.55 -21.18
CA MET A 31 -23.26 -4.45 -22.21
C MET A 31 -23.29 -5.92 -21.79
N LEU A 32 -22.92 -6.21 -20.54
CA LEU A 32 -22.87 -7.57 -20.00
C LEU A 32 -24.24 -8.09 -19.55
N LYS A 33 -25.29 -7.26 -19.57
CA LYS A 33 -26.64 -7.55 -19.06
C LYS A 33 -26.62 -8.16 -17.65
N LYS A 34 -25.75 -7.61 -16.79
CA LYS A 34 -25.53 -8.09 -15.42
C LYS A 34 -25.74 -6.96 -14.41
N PRO A 35 -26.13 -7.26 -13.17
CA PRO A 35 -26.14 -6.26 -12.11
C PRO A 35 -24.76 -5.61 -11.93
N ARG A 36 -24.72 -4.31 -11.66
CA ARG A 36 -23.49 -3.50 -11.47
C ARG A 36 -22.46 -4.21 -10.59
N ALA A 37 -22.88 -4.71 -9.43
CA ALA A 37 -22.01 -5.39 -8.48
C ALA A 37 -21.41 -6.70 -9.04
N THR A 38 -22.09 -7.38 -9.94
CA THR A 38 -21.58 -8.59 -10.62
C THR A 38 -20.64 -8.21 -11.75
N ALA A 39 -20.99 -7.18 -12.53
CA ALA A 39 -20.15 -6.65 -13.62
C ALA A 39 -18.81 -6.10 -13.10
N VAL A 40 -18.83 -5.29 -12.03
CA VAL A 40 -17.63 -4.79 -11.34
C VAL A 40 -16.80 -5.92 -10.77
N ARG A 41 -17.45 -6.94 -10.18
CA ARG A 41 -16.75 -8.10 -9.64
C ARG A 41 -16.08 -8.90 -10.75
N ASP A 42 -16.78 -9.17 -11.84
CA ASP A 42 -16.23 -9.86 -13.00
C ASP A 42 -15.07 -9.05 -13.60
N LEU A 43 -15.16 -7.72 -13.61
CA LEU A 43 -14.05 -6.87 -14.00
C LEU A 43 -12.87 -6.96 -13.04
N ILE A 44 -13.08 -6.93 -11.73
CA ILE A 44 -12.00 -7.07 -10.73
C ILE A 44 -11.36 -8.47 -10.76
N LEU A 45 -12.17 -9.51 -10.97
CA LEU A 45 -11.72 -10.91 -10.90
C LEU A 45 -11.21 -11.46 -12.23
N ASN A 46 -11.79 -11.07 -13.37
CA ASN A 46 -11.36 -11.50 -14.71
C ASN A 46 -10.31 -10.57 -15.34
N LYS A 47 -9.97 -9.46 -14.67
CA LYS A 47 -8.73 -8.76 -14.98
C LYS A 47 -7.54 -9.63 -14.52
N ASP A 48 -7.14 -10.56 -15.39
CA ASP A 48 -5.71 -10.83 -15.71
C ASP A 48 -5.02 -9.58 -16.33
N PHE A 49 -5.70 -8.45 -16.26
CA PHE A 49 -5.37 -7.19 -16.88
C PHE A 49 -4.37 -6.47 -15.99
N LYS A 50 -3.09 -6.76 -16.21
CA LYS A 50 -1.99 -5.79 -16.23
C LYS A 50 -1.88 -4.77 -15.09
N LEU A 51 -2.54 -4.91 -13.94
CA LEU A 51 -2.39 -3.99 -12.81
C LEU A 51 -0.93 -3.97 -12.32
N LYS A 52 -0.17 -5.04 -12.56
CA LYS A 52 1.29 -5.09 -12.31
C LYS A 52 2.18 -4.76 -13.52
N LYS A 53 1.65 -4.71 -14.75
CA LYS A 53 2.44 -4.40 -15.97
C LYS A 53 2.27 -2.96 -16.47
N GLU A 54 1.20 -2.25 -16.07
CA GLU A 54 0.88 -0.88 -16.48
C GLU A 54 0.88 0.16 -15.35
N ILE A 55 1.12 -0.23 -14.09
CA ILE A 55 1.95 0.66 -13.26
C ILE A 55 3.28 0.61 -13.99
N ALA A 56 3.51 1.56 -14.89
CA ALA A 56 4.81 1.77 -15.46
C ALA A 56 5.75 1.71 -14.27
N LYS A 57 6.64 0.72 -14.25
CA LYS A 57 7.86 0.81 -13.46
C LYS A 57 8.56 2.05 -13.98
N ASN A 58 8.11 3.23 -13.54
CA ASN A 58 9.01 4.35 -13.40
C ASN A 58 10.15 3.72 -12.62
N LYS A 59 11.34 3.68 -13.20
CA LYS A 59 12.51 3.13 -12.50
C LYS A 59 12.66 3.77 -11.11
N THR A 60 12.12 4.98 -10.97
CA THR A 60 11.95 5.75 -9.73
C THR A 60 10.81 5.32 -8.81
N GLY A 61 9.76 4.64 -9.28
CA GLY A 61 8.63 4.20 -8.45
C GLY A 61 9.02 3.15 -7.41
N ASP A 62 9.88 2.21 -7.82
CA ASP A 62 10.50 1.25 -6.89
C ASP A 62 11.39 2.00 -5.87
N VAL A 63 12.12 3.04 -6.31
CA VAL A 63 12.93 3.90 -5.42
C VAL A 63 12.05 4.68 -4.43
N TYR A 64 10.93 5.27 -4.86
CA TYR A 64 10.00 5.96 -3.97
C TYR A 64 9.38 5.03 -2.93
N PHE A 65 9.10 3.79 -3.32
CA PHE A 65 8.59 2.78 -2.39
C PHE A 65 9.63 2.40 -1.32
N GLU A 66 10.89 2.20 -1.70
CA GLU A 66 11.96 1.94 -0.74
C GLU A 66 12.23 3.18 0.15
N LEU A 67 12.29 4.39 -0.41
CA LEU A 67 12.42 5.63 0.35
C LEU A 67 11.26 5.84 1.34
N HIS A 68 10.04 5.46 0.97
CA HIS A 68 8.89 5.53 1.85
C HIS A 68 9.04 4.61 3.07
N LYS A 69 9.52 3.38 2.89
CA LYS A 69 9.78 2.45 4.01
C LYS A 69 10.83 3.03 4.97
N ILE A 70 11.91 3.57 4.42
CA ILE A 70 12.96 4.23 5.22
C ILE A 70 12.38 5.39 6.01
N GLY A 71 11.57 6.25 5.37
CA GLY A 71 10.89 7.36 6.04
C GLY A 71 9.95 6.92 7.16
N VAL A 72 9.20 5.82 6.98
CA VAL A 72 8.34 5.24 8.02
C VAL A 72 9.16 4.75 9.20
N ASN A 73 10.27 4.05 8.97
CA ASN A 73 11.15 3.54 10.02
C ASN A 73 11.79 4.69 10.81
N ILE A 74 12.30 5.72 10.13
CA ILE A 74 12.83 6.94 10.78
C ILE A 74 11.77 7.63 11.64
N ASN A 75 10.53 7.72 11.16
CA ASN A 75 9.45 8.34 11.92
C ASN A 75 9.06 7.51 13.17
N GLN A 76 9.14 6.18 13.10
CA GLN A 76 8.93 5.31 14.27
C GLN A 76 10.05 5.48 15.29
N ILE A 77 11.30 5.52 14.84
CA ILE A 77 12.48 5.79 15.68
C ILE A 77 12.34 7.16 16.35
N ALA A 78 12.01 8.21 15.61
CA ALA A 78 11.80 9.55 16.15
C ALA A 78 10.67 9.58 17.21
N ARG A 79 9.56 8.87 16.98
CA ARG A 79 8.48 8.74 17.97
C ARG A 79 8.93 7.98 19.22
N ALA A 80 9.71 6.92 19.07
CA ALA A 80 10.25 6.15 20.18
C ALA A 80 11.20 7.01 21.04
N ILE A 81 12.11 7.76 20.40
CA ILE A 81 13.01 8.72 21.06
C ILE A 81 12.21 9.80 21.80
N ASN A 82 11.19 10.37 21.16
CA ASN A 82 10.34 11.39 21.79
C ASN A 82 9.51 10.85 22.96
N THR A 83 9.30 9.53 23.04
CA THR A 83 8.52 8.90 24.11
C THR A 83 9.39 8.59 25.33
N ASP A 84 10.65 8.21 25.13
CA ASP A 84 11.56 7.81 26.21
C ASP A 84 13.02 8.08 25.83
N ILE A 85 13.42 9.36 25.91
CA ILE A 85 14.75 9.81 25.48
C ILE A 85 15.88 9.23 26.35
N ASP A 86 15.61 9.00 27.63
CA ASP A 86 16.59 8.50 28.60
C ASP A 86 17.01 7.07 28.27
N LYS A 87 16.09 6.27 27.74
CA LYS A 87 16.39 4.92 27.23
C LYS A 87 17.36 4.92 26.05
N PHE A 88 17.30 5.93 25.18
CA PHE A 88 18.18 6.05 24.00
C PHE A 88 19.55 6.68 24.32
N ILE A 89 19.66 7.43 25.42
CA ILE A 89 20.93 7.99 25.90
C ILE A 89 21.65 7.01 26.84
N SER A 90 20.96 5.96 27.31
CA SER A 90 21.57 4.89 28.09
C SER A 90 22.66 4.16 27.28
N HIS A 91 23.79 3.89 27.94
CA HIS A 91 25.02 3.35 27.32
C HIS A 91 24.83 1.96 26.66
N GLU A 92 23.75 1.26 27.02
CA GLU A 92 23.39 -0.07 26.54
C GLU A 92 22.62 -0.03 25.21
N PHE A 93 21.85 1.04 24.96
CA PHE A 93 21.00 1.16 23.75
C PHE A 93 21.64 2.04 22.66
N SER A 94 22.67 2.81 23.03
CA SER A 94 23.36 3.71 22.10
C SER A 94 24.11 2.98 21.00
N GLU A 95 24.67 1.80 21.28
CA GLU A 95 25.43 1.02 20.29
C GLU A 95 24.50 0.37 19.27
N ASP A 96 23.40 -0.24 19.72
CA ASP A 96 22.34 -0.78 18.85
C ASP A 96 21.71 0.30 17.97
N PHE A 97 21.49 1.49 18.53
CA PHE A 97 20.98 2.64 17.78
C PHE A 97 21.97 3.10 16.69
N LEU A 98 23.26 3.21 17.02
CA LEU A 98 24.29 3.61 16.06
C LEU A 98 24.42 2.59 14.92
N ASN A 99 24.41 1.29 15.24
CA ASN A 99 24.46 0.22 14.25
C ASN A 99 23.26 0.28 13.30
N LEU A 100 22.04 0.46 13.84
CA LEU A 100 20.83 0.60 13.02
C LEU A 100 20.87 1.85 12.14
N PHE A 101 21.42 2.96 12.65
CA PHE A 101 21.55 4.20 11.89
C PHE A 101 22.59 4.08 10.77
N GLU A 102 23.66 3.35 11.01
CA GLU A 102 24.69 3.05 10.01
C GLU A 102 24.13 2.14 8.89
N GLU A 103 23.34 1.11 9.24
CA GLU A 103 22.63 0.28 8.26
C GLU A 103 21.68 1.11 7.37
N ILE A 104 20.84 1.95 7.97
CA ILE A 104 19.93 2.84 7.23
C ILE A 104 20.73 3.79 6.31
N THR A 105 21.86 4.31 6.78
CA THR A 105 22.71 5.21 5.98
C THR A 105 23.32 4.49 4.78
N ASN A 106 23.76 3.25 4.97
CA ASN A 106 24.31 2.41 3.91
C ASN A 106 23.24 2.05 2.85
N GLU A 107 22.02 1.72 3.28
CA GLU A 107 20.88 1.48 2.37
C GLU A 107 20.54 2.73 1.53
N ILE A 108 20.54 3.92 2.15
CA ILE A 108 20.32 5.19 1.45
C ILE A 108 21.39 5.44 0.39
N GLU A 109 22.68 5.23 0.72
CA GLU A 109 23.78 5.39 -0.23
C GLU A 109 23.73 4.35 -1.36
N GLU A 110 23.27 3.12 -1.10
CA GLU A 110 23.06 2.13 -2.15
C GLU A 110 21.92 2.53 -3.11
N ILE A 111 20.81 3.05 -2.58
CA ILE A 111 19.69 3.57 -3.38
C ILE A 111 20.14 4.75 -4.23
N LYS A 112 20.92 5.69 -3.65
CA LYS A 112 21.45 6.86 -4.36
C LYS A 112 22.33 6.47 -5.55
N ARG A 113 23.10 5.39 -5.47
CA ARG A 113 23.92 4.87 -6.59
C ARG A 113 23.10 4.27 -7.74
N ARG A 114 21.82 3.97 -7.51
CA ARG A 114 20.90 3.38 -8.50
C ARG A 114 20.05 4.42 -9.24
N ILE A 115 20.15 5.69 -8.85
CA ILE A 115 19.51 6.87 -9.46
C ILE A 115 20.53 7.57 -10.35
#